data_AF-A0A222EP75-F1
#
_entry.id   AF-A0A222EP75-F1
#
_cell.length_a   1.000
_cell.length_b   1.000
_cell.length_c   1.000
_cell.angle_alpha   90.00
_cell.angle_beta   90.00
_cell.angle_gamma   90.00
#
_symmetry.space_group_name_H-M   'P 1'
#
loop_
_entity.id
_entity.type
_entity.pdbx_description
1 polymer ?
#
loop_
_entity_poly.entity_id
_entity_poly.type
_entity_poly.pdbx_seq_one_letter_code
_entity_poly.pdbx_strand_id
1 'polypeptide(L)'
;MIEYFLNKEERKAFSKANLNKLKKEDFFSYLQMEERVLDSLVNYYEINNKKNMILEMKIERQKNYVDRLNKYYYEVVLLKPTEEMDLKKLAKDFRKTIKPYKKILKF
;
A
#
# COMPACT_ATOMS: atom_id res chain seq x y z
N MET A 1 -9.21 -10.85 -5.53
CA MET A 1 -8.44 -10.55 -6.76
C MET A 1 -6.92 -10.59 -6.53
N ILE A 2 -6.37 -10.00 -5.46
CA ILE A 2 -4.95 -10.20 -5.04
C ILE A 2 -4.66 -11.63 -4.58
N GLU A 3 -5.68 -12.32 -4.06
CA GLU A 3 -5.58 -13.69 -3.56
C GLU A 3 -5.14 -14.72 -4.62
N TYR A 4 -5.12 -14.42 -5.91
CA TYR A 4 -4.62 -15.36 -6.92
C TYR A 4 -3.10 -15.23 -7.19
N PHE A 5 -2.47 -14.14 -6.74
CA PHE A 5 -1.10 -13.77 -7.11
C PHE A 5 -0.05 -13.96 -6.02
N LEU A 6 -0.51 -14.22 -4.80
CA LEU A 6 0.35 -14.31 -3.62
C LEU A 6 0.57 -15.78 -3.23
N ASN A 7 1.77 -16.11 -2.78
CA ASN A 7 2.06 -17.38 -2.14
C ASN A 7 1.34 -17.51 -0.79
N LYS A 8 1.30 -18.72 -0.22
CA LYS A 8 0.52 -19.01 0.99
C LYS A 8 0.88 -18.10 2.17
N GLU A 9 2.15 -17.69 2.28
CA GLU A 9 2.63 -16.76 3.30
C GLU A 9 2.26 -15.30 2.97
N GLU A 10 2.42 -14.89 1.72
CA GLU A 10 2.04 -13.55 1.26
C GLU A 10 0.52 -13.34 1.34
N ARG A 11 -0.31 -14.35 1.03
CA ARG A 11 -1.77 -14.30 1.22
C ARG A 11 -2.16 -14.10 2.68
N LYS A 12 -1.38 -14.63 3.63
CA LYS A 12 -1.59 -14.37 5.06
C LYS A 12 -1.27 -12.91 5.40
N ALA A 13 -0.17 -12.38 4.88
CA ALA A 13 0.20 -10.97 5.05
C ALA A 13 -0.83 -10.01 4.42
N PHE A 14 -1.38 -10.36 3.25
CA PHE A 14 -2.33 -9.56 2.48
C PHE A 14 -3.77 -10.09 2.53
N SER A 15 -4.17 -10.79 3.59
CA SER A 15 -5.57 -11.19 3.75
C SER A 15 -6.47 -9.95 3.80
N LYS A 16 -7.75 -10.06 3.42
CA LYS A 16 -8.72 -8.94 3.44
C LYS A 16 -8.76 -8.18 4.79
N ALA A 17 -8.46 -8.87 5.89
CA ALA A 17 -8.35 -8.32 7.24
C ALA A 17 -7.05 -7.52 7.49
N ASN A 18 -5.94 -7.90 6.84
CA ASN A 18 -4.65 -7.22 6.93
C ASN A 18 -4.47 -6.14 5.84
N LEU A 19 -5.08 -6.30 4.66
CA LEU A 19 -5.10 -5.29 3.58
C LEU A 19 -5.79 -3.97 3.99
N ASN A 20 -6.73 -4.02 4.93
CA ASN A 20 -7.32 -2.82 5.52
C ASN A 20 -6.47 -2.21 6.64
N LYS A 21 -5.50 -2.97 7.19
CA LYS A 21 -4.56 -2.53 8.23
C LYS A 21 -3.19 -2.15 7.71
N LEU A 22 -2.82 -2.58 6.50
CA LEU A 22 -1.54 -2.26 5.89
C LEU A 22 -1.52 -0.75 5.65
N LYS A 23 -0.67 -0.03 6.39
CA LYS A 23 -0.58 1.42 6.24
C LYS A 23 -0.03 1.72 4.84
N LYS A 24 -0.43 2.85 4.26
CA LYS A 24 0.07 3.28 2.94
C LYS A 24 1.61 3.31 2.91
N GLU A 25 2.22 3.64 4.05
CA GLU A 25 3.67 3.65 4.32
C GLU A 25 4.31 2.26 4.25
N ASP A 26 3.65 1.23 4.81
CA ASP A 26 4.14 -0.15 4.79
C ASP A 26 4.13 -0.71 3.36
N PHE A 27 3.06 -0.44 2.61
CA PHE A 27 2.98 -0.83 1.20
C PHE A 27 4.04 -0.12 0.35
N PHE A 28 4.23 1.18 0.58
CA PHE A 28 5.24 1.96 -0.13
C PHE A 28 6.65 1.45 0.16
N SER A 29 6.95 1.13 1.43
CA SER A 29 8.24 0.56 1.82
C SER A 29 8.49 -0.80 1.17
N TYR A 30 7.45 -1.64 1.06
CA TYR A 30 7.53 -2.91 0.34
C TYR A 30 7.79 -2.70 -1.16
N LEU A 31 7.07 -1.79 -1.80
CA LEU A 31 7.29 -1.43 -3.21
C LEU A 31 8.73 -0.96 -3.46
N GLN A 32 9.26 -0.08 -2.61
CA GLN A 32 10.65 0.38 -2.70
C GLN A 32 11.67 -0.75 -2.55
N MET A 33 11.37 -1.76 -1.71
CA MET A 33 12.22 -2.94 -1.58
C MET A 33 12.25 -3.75 -2.89
N GLU A 34 11.09 -4.00 -3.49
CA GLU A 34 10.98 -4.75 -4.73
C GLU A 34 11.63 -4.02 -5.93
N GLU A 35 11.56 -2.69 -5.96
CA GLU A 35 12.28 -1.85 -6.92
C GLU A 35 13.80 -1.98 -6.77
N ARG A 36 14.32 -1.96 -5.54
CA ARG A 36 15.76 -2.19 -5.30
C ARG A 36 16.22 -3.58 -5.71
N VAL A 37 15.36 -4.59 -5.55
CA VAL A 37 15.65 -5.95 -6.03
C VAL A 37 15.75 -5.98 -7.55
N LEU A 38 14.85 -5.29 -8.25
CA LEU A 38 14.90 -5.14 -9.70
C LEU A 38 16.20 -4.44 -10.14
N ASP A 39 16.55 -3.32 -9.52
CA ASP A 39 17.77 -2.57 -9.82
C ASP A 39 19.03 -3.42 -9.62
N SER A 40 19.07 -4.20 -8.54
CA SER A 40 20.17 -5.13 -8.27
C SER A 40 20.31 -6.20 -9.35
N LEU A 41 19.19 -6.77 -9.81
CA LEU A 41 19.20 -7.76 -10.89
C LEU A 41 19.67 -7.16 -12.22
N VAL A 42 19.22 -5.95 -12.54
CA VAL A 42 19.63 -5.23 -13.75
C VAL A 42 21.13 -4.91 -13.68
N ASN A 43 21.61 -4.33 -12.59
CA ASN A 43 23.03 -4.03 -12.40
C ASN A 43 23.90 -5.29 -12.52
N TYR A 44 23.48 -6.39 -11.90
CA TYR A 44 24.19 -7.67 -12.00
C TYR A 44 24.21 -8.20 -13.45
N TYR A 45 23.13 -8.00 -14.21
CA TYR A 45 23.08 -8.37 -15.63
C TYR A 45 24.01 -7.53 -16.50
N GLU A 46 24.12 -6.23 -16.23
CA GLU A 46 25.00 -5.33 -16.96
C GLU A 46 26.48 -5.64 -16.70
N ILE A 47 26.85 -5.97 -15.45
CA ILE A 47 28.22 -6.32 -15.07
C ILE A 47 28.63 -7.67 -15.68
N ASN A 48 27.72 -8.65 -15.77
CA ASN A 48 28.02 -10.00 -16.27
C ASN A 48 27.85 -10.16 -17.78
N ASN A 49 28.10 -9.10 -18.55
CA ASN A 49 28.30 -9.14 -20.00
C ASN A 49 27.06 -9.57 -20.82
N LYS A 50 25.85 -9.33 -20.30
CA LYS A 50 24.56 -9.37 -21.02
C LYS A 50 24.33 -10.60 -21.92
N LYS A 51 24.63 -11.81 -21.41
CA LYS A 51 24.48 -13.08 -22.15
C LYS A 51 23.67 -14.15 -21.42
N ASN A 52 23.14 -13.84 -20.24
CA ASN A 52 22.39 -14.81 -19.44
C ASN A 52 20.88 -14.66 -19.66
N MET A 53 20.34 -15.45 -20.58
CA MET A 53 18.90 -15.47 -20.93
C MET A 53 18.00 -15.81 -19.72
N ILE A 54 18.48 -16.65 -18.79
CA ILE A 54 17.72 -16.96 -17.55
C ILE A 54 17.60 -15.71 -16.67
N LEU A 55 18.67 -14.92 -16.61
CA LEU A 55 18.70 -13.68 -15.84
C LEU A 55 17.82 -12.60 -16.49
N GLU A 56 17.79 -12.50 -17.82
CA GLU A 56 16.85 -11.63 -18.54
C GLU A 56 15.39 -11.99 -18.22
N MET A 57 15.04 -13.28 -18.31
CA MET A 57 13.69 -13.73 -17.95
C MET A 57 13.34 -13.41 -16.49
N LYS A 58 14.33 -13.49 -15.58
CA LYS A 58 14.12 -13.15 -14.17
C LYS A 58 13.90 -11.65 -13.98
N ILE A 59 14.67 -10.81 -14.67
CA ILE A 59 14.50 -9.35 -14.68
C ILE A 59 13.12 -8.99 -15.22
N GLU A 60 12.71 -9.58 -16.35
CA GLU A 60 11.42 -9.31 -16.95
C GLU A 60 10.25 -9.70 -16.03
N ARG A 61 10.35 -10.86 -15.37
CA ARG A 61 9.35 -11.27 -14.36
C ARG A 61 9.28 -10.31 -13.18
N GLN A 62 10.44 -9.89 -12.65
CA GLN A 62 10.51 -8.94 -11.54
C GLN A 62 9.96 -7.57 -11.94
N LYS A 63 10.29 -7.10 -13.14
CA LYS A 63 9.78 -5.85 -13.69
C LYS A 63 8.26 -5.87 -13.80
N ASN A 64 7.70 -6.93 -14.39
CA ASN A 64 6.25 -7.12 -14.47
C ASN A 64 5.57 -7.22 -13.10
N TYR A 65 6.29 -7.65 -12.06
CA TYR A 65 5.78 -7.68 -10.69
C TYR A 65 5.75 -6.28 -10.07
N VAL A 66 6.87 -5.55 -10.16
CA VAL A 66 6.99 -4.15 -9.71
C VAL A 66 5.95 -3.26 -10.39
N ASP A 67 5.78 -3.36 -11.71
CA ASP A 67 4.80 -2.57 -12.47
C ASP A 67 3.36 -2.80 -11.97
N ARG A 68 3.03 -4.04 -11.61
CA ARG A 68 1.72 -4.39 -11.04
C ARG A 68 1.54 -3.82 -9.63
N LEU A 69 2.58 -3.86 -8.79
CA LEU A 69 2.55 -3.25 -7.45
C LEU A 69 2.41 -1.73 -7.53
N ASN A 70 3.14 -1.09 -8.45
CA ASN A 70 3.04 0.34 -8.73
C ASN A 70 1.62 0.71 -9.14
N LYS A 71 1.05 -0.01 -10.12
CA LYS A 71 -0.33 0.20 -10.55
C LYS A 71 -1.32 0.09 -9.38
N TYR A 72 -1.17 -0.93 -8.54
CA TYR A 72 -2.01 -1.09 -7.36
C TYR A 72 -1.86 0.04 -6.34
N TYR A 73 -0.63 0.52 -6.11
CA TYR A 73 -0.36 1.63 -5.20
C TYR A 73 -1.13 2.88 -5.64
N TYR A 74 -1.01 3.26 -6.92
CA TYR A 74 -1.69 4.45 -7.46
C TYR A 74 -3.22 4.28 -7.51
N GLU A 75 -3.71 3.14 -8.01
CA GLU A 75 -5.14 2.94 -8.25
C GLU A 75 -5.94 2.60 -6.99
N VAL A 76 -5.33 1.98 -5.97
CA VAL A 76 -6.06 1.45 -4.82
C VAL A 76 -5.59 2.05 -3.51
N VAL A 77 -4.28 2.18 -3.31
CA VAL A 77 -3.74 2.67 -2.03
C VAL A 77 -3.84 4.19 -1.93
N LEU A 78 -3.48 4.92 -2.99
CA LEU A 78 -3.56 6.38 -3.01
C LEU A 78 -4.99 6.89 -3.17
N LEU A 79 -5.79 6.30 -4.05
CA LEU A 79 -7.19 6.69 -4.28
C LEU A 79 -8.16 6.28 -3.16
N LYS A 80 -7.76 5.40 -2.23
CA LYS A 80 -8.56 5.15 -1.02
C LYS A 80 -8.68 6.46 -0.24
N PRO A 81 -9.91 7.00 -0.06
CA PRO A 81 -10.12 8.20 0.74
C PRO A 81 -9.56 7.92 2.13
N THR A 82 -8.60 8.75 2.53
CA THR A 82 -7.80 8.53 3.75
C THR A 82 -8.63 8.60 5.02
N GLU A 83 -9.84 9.15 4.96
CA GLU A 83 -10.70 9.32 6.11
C GLU A 83 -12.15 9.10 5.67
N GLU A 84 -12.74 7.96 6.05
CA GLU A 84 -14.13 8.04 6.50
C GLU A 84 -14.09 8.94 7.73
N MET A 85 -14.32 10.23 7.52
CA MET A 85 -14.47 11.20 8.59
C MET A 85 -15.46 10.60 9.59
N ASP A 86 -14.99 10.25 10.79
CA ASP A 86 -15.82 9.60 11.80
C ASP A 86 -16.85 10.62 12.30
N LEU A 87 -17.96 10.72 11.56
CA LEU A 87 -19.06 11.64 11.79
C LEU A 87 -19.61 11.49 13.21
N LYS A 88 -19.50 10.31 13.83
CA LYS A 88 -19.88 10.09 15.23
C LYS A 88 -18.92 10.77 16.18
N LYS A 89 -17.62 10.68 15.95
CA LYS A 89 -16.60 11.38 16.75
C LYS A 89 -16.72 12.90 16.59
N LEU A 90 -16.86 13.38 15.36
CA LEU A 90 -17.09 14.79 15.05
C LEU A 90 -18.35 15.33 15.73
N ALA A 91 -19.47 14.60 15.66
CA ALA A 91 -20.71 14.98 16.33
C ALA A 91 -20.58 14.98 17.87
N LYS A 92 -19.80 14.06 18.43
CA LYS A 92 -19.57 13.98 19.89
C LYS A 92 -18.75 15.16 20.38
N ASP A 93 -17.71 15.53 19.64
CA ASP A 93 -16.88 16.69 19.96
C ASP A 93 -17.67 17.98 19.78
N PHE A 94 -18.42 18.14 18.69
CA PHE A 94 -19.31 19.27 18.48
C PHE A 94 -20.34 19.44 19.61
N ARG A 95 -20.96 18.35 20.07
CA ARG A 95 -21.88 18.37 21.23
C ARG A 95 -21.19 18.78 22.53
N LYS A 96 -19.94 18.35 22.76
CA LYS A 96 -19.15 18.77 23.93
C LYS A 96 -18.85 20.26 23.88
N THR A 97 -18.48 20.78 22.72
CA THR A 97 -18.15 22.19 22.52
C THR A 97 -19.37 23.08 22.69
N ILE A 98 -20.56 22.65 22.24
CA ILE A 98 -21.82 23.42 22.37
C ILE A 98 -22.40 23.37 23.78
N LYS A 99 -22.15 22.29 24.54
CA LYS A 99 -22.70 22.08 25.89
C LYS A 99 -22.51 23.27 26.85
N PRO A 100 -21.33 23.90 26.96
CA PRO A 100 -21.14 25.09 27.80
C PRO A 100 -21.95 26.30 27.31
N TYR A 101 -22.03 26.54 26.01
CA TYR A 101 -22.80 27.67 25.45
C TYR A 101 -24.31 27.50 25.65
N LYS A 102 -24.85 26.28 25.51
CA LYS A 102 -26.25 25.99 25.87
C LYS A 102 -26.56 26.26 27.34
N LYS A 103 -25.59 26.03 28.23
CA LYS A 103 -25.74 26.26 29.68
C LYS A 103 -25.80 27.75 30.03
N ILE A 104 -25.14 28.60 29.23
CA ILE A 104 -25.07 30.05 29.41
C ILE A 104 -26.29 30.74 28.80
N LEU A 105 -26.79 30.23 27.66
CA LEU A 105 -27.89 30.86 26.89
C LEU A 105 -29.31 30.61 27.43
N LYS A 106 -29.50 29.96 28.59
CA LYS A 106 -30.81 29.64 29.21
C LYS A 106 -31.95 29.45 28.19
N PHE A 107 -31.95 28.31 27.52
CA PHE A 107 -33.17 27.65 27.06
C PHE A 107 -33.35 26.37 27.88
#